data_AF-A0A7R9IZV7-F1
#
_entry.id   AF-A0A7R9IZV7-F1
#
_cell.length_a   1.000
_cell.length_b   1.000
_cell.length_c   1.000
_cell.angle_alpha   90.00
_cell.angle_beta   90.00
_cell.angle_gamma   90.00
#
_symmetry.space_group_name_H-M   'P 1'
#
loop_
_entity.id
_entity.type
_entity.pdbx_description
1 polymer ?
#
loop_
_entity_poly.entity_id
_entity_poly.type
_entity_poly.pdbx_seq_one_letter_code
_entity_poly.pdbx_strand_id
1 'polypeptide(L)'
;MQLSRARAKDCRKVRVLIERVFRGRKYPKPVGLYSVSYKADYRLLHKDEEADYCSFDPGQEKPERILPRTAPFPPLFRELIVREMKARGESLSEEPMLEMSYHKGPCTVARIAREGEVPTVAVNPGLGTPASPQLYQNCRMKQ
;
A
#
# COMPACT_ATOMS: atom_id res chain seq x y z
N MET A 1 -9.88 30.17 42.94
CA MET A 1 -9.91 29.92 41.48
C MET A 1 -8.55 29.38 41.05
N GLN A 2 -8.46 28.09 40.75
CA GLN A 2 -7.23 27.50 40.22
C GLN A 2 -7.10 27.85 38.74
N LEU A 3 -6.11 28.69 38.41
CA LEU A 3 -5.71 28.93 37.02
C LEU A 3 -5.13 27.63 36.47
N SER A 4 -5.88 26.97 35.59
CA SER A 4 -5.41 25.82 34.82
C SER A 4 -4.22 26.26 33.98
N ARG A 5 -3.05 25.73 34.33
CA ARG A 5 -1.78 25.97 33.66
C ARG A 5 -1.92 25.56 32.19
N ALA A 6 -2.02 26.52 31.28
CA ALA A 6 -1.98 26.25 29.85
C ALA A 6 -0.67 25.48 29.56
N ARG A 7 -0.82 24.24 29.09
CA ARG A 7 0.28 23.38 28.64
C ARG A 7 1.19 24.21 27.74
N ALA A 8 2.49 24.27 28.05
CA ALA A 8 3.47 24.96 27.22
C ALA A 8 3.30 24.46 25.77
N LYS A 9 2.81 25.34 24.89
CA LYS A 9 2.68 25.03 23.46
C LYS A 9 4.11 24.83 22.96
N ASP A 10 4.39 23.68 22.34
CA ASP A 10 5.64 23.47 21.60
C ASP A 10 5.80 24.63 20.62
N CYS A 11 6.70 25.58 20.90
CA CYS A 11 6.82 26.85 20.17
C CYS A 11 7.14 26.67 18.67
N ARG A 12 7.61 25.48 18.27
CA ARG A 12 7.94 25.12 16.89
C ARG A 12 6.80 24.44 16.13
N LYS A 13 5.74 23.97 16.81
CA LYS A 13 4.63 23.29 16.14
C LYS A 13 3.53 24.29 15.80
N VAL A 14 3.33 24.50 14.51
CA VAL A 14 2.26 25.34 13.96
C VAL A 14 1.19 24.46 13.31
N ARG A 15 -0.08 24.89 13.37
CA ARG A 15 -1.21 24.29 12.64
C ARG A 15 -1.52 25.12 11.41
N VAL A 16 -1.43 24.51 10.23
CA VAL A 16 -1.73 25.17 8.96
C VAL A 16 -2.58 24.23 8.09
N LEU A 17 -3.53 24.77 7.35
CA LEU A 17 -4.26 24.03 6.33
C LEU A 17 -3.53 24.20 4.99
N ILE A 18 -3.18 23.09 4.33
CA ILE A 18 -2.39 23.12 3.10
C ILE A 18 -3.03 22.29 1.99
N GLU A 19 -2.77 22.68 0.74
CA GLU A 19 -2.94 21.80 -0.41
C GLU A 19 -1.70 20.93 -0.54
N ARG A 20 -1.85 19.61 -0.40
CA ARG A 20 -0.72 18.69 -0.48
C ARG A 20 -0.57 18.17 -1.91
N VAL A 21 0.61 18.35 -2.47
CA VAL A 21 1.02 17.75 -3.75
C VAL A 21 2.13 16.73 -3.48
N PHE A 22 1.98 15.52 -4.01
CA PHE A 22 3.00 14.48 -3.89
C PHE A 22 3.25 13.85 -5.27
N ARG A 23 4.50 13.96 -5.76
CA ARG A 23 4.90 13.45 -7.08
C ARG A 23 4.00 13.96 -8.21
N GLY A 24 3.76 15.28 -8.23
CA GLY A 24 2.88 15.94 -9.21
C GLY A 24 1.37 15.77 -8.97
N ARG A 25 0.95 14.91 -8.03
CA ARG A 25 -0.48 14.64 -7.78
C ARG A 25 -1.00 15.42 -6.58
N LYS A 26 -2.04 16.19 -6.81
CA LYS A 26 -2.78 16.92 -5.77
C LYS A 26 -3.65 15.97 -4.96
N TYR A 27 -3.70 16.17 -3.65
CA TYR A 27 -4.64 15.47 -2.78
C TYR A 27 -6.05 16.00 -3.04
N PRO A 28 -7.10 15.16 -2.96
CA PRO A 28 -8.48 15.57 -3.27
C PRO A 28 -9.06 16.55 -2.25
N LYS A 29 -8.49 16.62 -1.04
CA LYS A 29 -8.93 17.50 0.04
C LYS A 29 -7.72 18.18 0.68
N PRO A 30 -7.84 19.44 1.11
CA PRO A 30 -6.82 20.09 1.93
C PRO A 30 -6.51 19.28 3.19
N VAL A 31 -5.25 19.30 3.61
CA VAL A 31 -4.74 18.50 4.75
C VAL A 31 -4.19 19.44 5.82
N GLY A 32 -4.45 19.14 7.09
CA GLY A 32 -3.84 19.85 8.21
C GLY A 32 -2.38 19.44 8.43
N LEU A 33 -1.46 20.39 8.35
CA LEU A 33 -0.07 20.22 8.74
C LEU A 33 0.09 20.61 10.21
N TYR A 34 0.50 19.64 11.05
CA TYR A 34 0.78 19.90 12.48
C TYR A 34 1.89 19.01 13.02
N SER A 35 1.79 17.69 12.83
CA SER A 35 2.73 16.73 13.43
C SER A 35 4.17 16.92 12.98
N VAL A 36 4.37 17.40 11.75
CA VAL A 36 5.68 17.54 11.12
C VAL A 36 6.15 18.99 10.97
N SER A 37 5.36 19.98 11.39
CA SER A 37 5.69 21.41 11.18
C SER A 37 6.93 21.89 11.93
N TYR A 38 7.38 21.14 12.94
CA TYR A 38 8.59 21.45 13.70
C TYR A 38 9.89 21.07 12.96
N LYS A 39 9.80 20.27 11.89
CA LYS A 39 10.97 19.83 11.12
C LYS A 39 11.64 21.03 10.45
N ALA A 40 12.96 21.07 10.44
CA ALA A 40 13.74 22.14 9.82
C ALA A 40 14.00 21.91 8.31
N ASP A 41 13.48 20.82 7.73
CA ASP A 41 13.75 20.39 6.36
C ASP A 41 12.94 21.15 5.30
N TYR A 42 12.18 22.18 5.70
CA TYR A 42 11.38 22.99 4.78
C TYR A 42 12.23 24.10 4.15
N ARG A 43 12.14 24.26 2.84
CA ARG A 43 12.64 25.42 2.10
C ARG A 43 11.47 26.18 1.51
N LEU A 44 11.45 27.50 1.68
CA LEU A 44 10.52 28.38 0.99
C LEU A 44 11.01 28.57 -0.45
N LEU A 45 10.10 28.39 -1.41
CA LEU A 45 10.38 28.68 -2.82
C LEU A 45 10.16 30.17 -3.09
N HIS A 46 11.05 30.78 -3.85
CA HIS A 46 10.85 32.15 -4.32
C HIS A 46 9.78 32.19 -5.41
N LYS A 47 9.08 33.33 -5.54
CA LYS A 47 8.01 33.49 -6.54
C LYS A 47 8.49 33.28 -7.97
N ASP A 48 9.73 33.69 -8.26
CA ASP A 48 10.31 33.56 -9.60
C ASP A 48 10.64 32.09 -9.93
N GLU A 49 10.97 31.27 -8.92
CA GLU A 49 11.27 29.83 -9.06
C GLU A 49 9.98 28.98 -9.09
N GLU A 50 8.83 29.54 -8.71
CA GLU A 50 7.59 28.79 -8.50
C GLU A 50 7.05 28.18 -9.80
N ALA A 51 7.08 28.94 -10.90
CA ALA A 51 6.57 28.49 -12.19
C ALA A 51 7.36 27.28 -12.73
N ASP A 52 8.69 27.36 -12.66
CA ASP A 52 9.59 26.30 -13.10
C ASP A 52 9.49 25.07 -12.20
N TYR A 53 9.43 25.27 -10.87
CA TYR A 53 9.29 24.18 -9.91
C TYR A 53 7.95 23.45 -10.03
N CYS A 54 6.87 24.19 -10.30
CA CYS A 54 5.53 23.62 -10.47
C CYS A 54 5.28 23.07 -11.88
N SER A 55 6.22 23.24 -12.81
CA SER A 55 6.12 22.65 -14.14
C SER A 55 6.14 21.13 -14.00
N PHE A 56 5.05 20.49 -14.46
CA PHE A 56 4.88 19.05 -14.36
C PHE A 56 4.75 18.47 -15.76
N ASP A 57 5.69 17.62 -16.13
CA ASP A 57 5.61 16.88 -17.39
C ASP A 57 4.63 15.72 -17.23
N PRO A 58 3.52 15.68 -18.00
CA PRO A 58 2.57 14.57 -17.94
C PRO A 58 3.20 13.22 -18.36
N GLY A 59 4.32 13.25 -19.10
CA GLY A 59 5.10 12.05 -19.43
C GLY A 59 5.79 11.38 -18.23
N GLN A 60 5.89 12.06 -17.08
CA GLN A 60 6.40 11.47 -15.83
C GLN A 60 5.31 10.75 -15.01
N GLU A 61 4.05 10.79 -15.46
CA GLU A 61 3.00 10.03 -14.79
C GLU A 61 3.28 8.53 -14.91
N LYS A 62 3.43 7.88 -13.76
CA LYS A 62 3.56 6.43 -13.73
C LYS A 62 2.28 5.81 -14.31
N PRO A 63 2.40 4.83 -15.23
CA PRO A 63 1.23 4.15 -15.77
C PRO A 63 0.43 3.50 -14.65
N GLU A 64 -0.87 3.41 -14.86
CA GLU A 64 -1.77 2.73 -13.94
C GLU A 64 -1.34 1.26 -13.77
N ARG A 65 -1.17 0.82 -12.52
CA ARG A 65 -0.79 -0.58 -12.23
C ARG A 65 -2.03 -1.39 -11.91
N ILE A 66 -2.27 -2.44 -12.68
CA ILE A 66 -3.37 -3.37 -12.42
C ILE A 66 -2.87 -4.47 -11.50
N LEU A 67 -3.47 -4.56 -10.31
CA LEU A 67 -3.15 -5.52 -9.27
C LEU A 67 -4.10 -6.72 -9.33
N PRO A 68 -3.62 -7.94 -9.02
CA PRO A 68 -4.45 -9.13 -9.06
C PRO A 68 -5.52 -9.12 -7.96
N ARG A 69 -6.72 -9.60 -8.28
CA ARG A 69 -7.83 -9.77 -7.31
C ARG A 69 -7.58 -10.98 -6.41
N THR A 70 -7.01 -12.04 -6.96
CA THR A 70 -6.70 -13.27 -6.25
C THR A 70 -5.24 -13.65 -6.44
N ALA A 71 -4.67 -14.32 -5.45
CA ALA A 71 -3.34 -14.92 -5.53
C ALA A 71 -3.39 -16.37 -5.04
N PRO A 72 -2.51 -17.26 -5.52
CA PRO A 72 -2.41 -18.61 -4.97
C PRO A 72 -1.90 -18.55 -3.52
N PHE A 73 -2.32 -19.51 -2.70
CA PHE A 73 -1.79 -19.64 -1.35
C PHE A 73 -0.34 -20.13 -1.35
N PRO A 74 0.46 -19.76 -0.33
CA PRO A 74 1.78 -20.35 -0.12
C PRO A 74 1.71 -21.88 -0.01
N PRO A 75 2.77 -22.62 -0.43
CA PRO A 75 2.71 -24.08 -0.60
C PRO A 75 2.23 -24.86 0.63
N LEU A 76 2.76 -24.53 1.81
CA LEU A 76 2.39 -25.19 3.07
C LEU A 76 0.94 -24.90 3.46
N PHE A 77 0.53 -23.63 3.33
CA PHE A 77 -0.81 -23.21 3.73
C PHE A 77 -1.87 -23.79 2.79
N ARG A 78 -1.56 -23.89 1.50
CA ARG A 78 -2.39 -24.59 0.51
C ARG A 78 -2.65 -26.05 0.93
N GLU A 79 -1.61 -26.79 1.31
CA GLU A 79 -1.76 -28.20 1.73
C GLU A 79 -2.58 -28.34 3.01
N LEU A 80 -2.43 -27.41 3.96
CA LEU A 80 -3.26 -27.39 5.17
C LEU A 80 -4.74 -27.21 4.83
N ILE A 81 -5.09 -26.23 4.00
CA ILE A 81 -6.47 -25.98 3.56
C ILE A 81 -7.05 -27.21 2.86
N VAL A 82 -6.30 -27.82 1.95
CA VAL A 82 -6.72 -29.03 1.21
C VAL A 82 -6.99 -30.20 2.16
N ARG A 83 -6.17 -30.38 3.20
CA ARG A 83 -6.36 -31.44 4.20
C ARG A 83 -7.60 -31.18 5.06
N GLU A 84 -7.82 -29.94 5.48
CA GLU A 84 -9.00 -29.57 6.26
C GLU A 84 -10.30 -29.74 5.47
N MET A 85 -10.33 -29.32 4.20
CA MET A 85 -11.48 -29.53 3.31
C MET A 85 -11.80 -31.01 3.11
N LYS A 86 -10.77 -31.85 2.91
CA LYS A 86 -10.94 -33.31 2.81
C LYS A 86 -11.48 -33.91 4.11
N ALA A 87 -10.98 -33.47 5.26
CA ALA A 87 -11.48 -33.93 6.56
C ALA A 87 -12.95 -33.55 6.79
N ARG A 88 -13.40 -32.43 6.20
CA ARG A 88 -14.79 -31.96 6.25
C ARG A 88 -15.71 -32.65 5.22
N GLY A 89 -15.14 -33.39 4.26
CA GLY A 89 -15.91 -34.08 3.21
C GLY A 89 -16.31 -33.20 2.03
N GLU A 90 -15.71 -32.01 1.87
CA GLU A 90 -15.96 -31.11 0.73
C GLU A 90 -15.14 -31.54 -0.48
N SER A 91 -15.75 -31.60 -1.68
CA SER A 91 -15.06 -31.94 -2.93
C SER A 91 -14.30 -30.72 -3.47
N LEU A 92 -13.00 -30.91 -3.72
CA LEU A 92 -12.12 -29.92 -4.34
C LEU A 92 -12.44 -29.76 -5.82
N SER A 93 -13.46 -28.99 -6.17
CA SER A 93 -13.75 -28.65 -7.57
C SER A 93 -12.79 -27.59 -8.12
N GLU A 94 -12.26 -26.72 -7.27
CA GLU A 94 -11.38 -25.61 -7.65
C GLU A 94 -10.19 -25.47 -6.69
N GLU A 95 -9.05 -24.97 -7.17
CA GLU A 95 -7.89 -24.70 -6.30
C GLU A 95 -8.19 -23.50 -5.39
N PRO A 96 -7.96 -23.61 -4.07
CA PRO A 96 -8.23 -22.50 -3.17
C PRO A 96 -7.31 -21.32 -3.51
N MET A 97 -7.90 -20.14 -3.67
CA MET A 97 -7.21 -18.88 -3.94
C MET A 97 -7.42 -17.90 -2.79
N LEU A 98 -6.43 -17.04 -2.55
CA LEU A 98 -6.47 -15.96 -1.57
C LEU A 98 -7.04 -14.70 -2.22
N GLU A 99 -8.11 -14.16 -1.64
CA GLU A 99 -8.61 -12.84 -2.02
C GLU A 99 -7.68 -11.73 -1.51
N MET A 100 -7.27 -10.83 -2.42
CA MET A 100 -6.34 -9.75 -2.10
C MET A 100 -7.09 -8.45 -1.78
N SER A 101 -6.78 -7.87 -0.62
CA SER A 101 -7.24 -6.53 -0.22
C SER A 101 -6.07 -5.56 -0.20
N TYR A 102 -6.21 -4.44 -0.90
CA TYR A 102 -5.17 -3.42 -1.03
C TYR A 102 -5.56 -2.13 -0.34
N HIS A 103 -4.63 -1.55 0.42
CA HIS A 103 -4.82 -0.23 1.00
C HIS A 103 -4.76 0.84 -0.10
N LYS A 104 -5.85 1.59 -0.26
CA LYS A 104 -5.94 2.72 -1.20
C LYS A 104 -5.64 4.03 -0.47
N GLY A 105 -4.43 4.53 -0.67
CA GLY A 105 -4.05 5.88 -0.24
C GLY A 105 -4.49 6.98 -1.23
N PRO A 106 -4.40 8.27 -0.85
CA PRO A 106 -4.94 9.40 -1.62
C PRO A 106 -4.31 9.62 -3.01
N CYS A 107 -3.06 9.17 -3.20
CA CYS A 107 -2.34 9.28 -4.48
C CYS A 107 -1.99 7.91 -5.07
N THR A 108 -2.79 6.88 -4.76
CA THR A 108 -2.54 5.52 -5.25
C THR A 108 -2.84 5.44 -6.74
N VAL A 109 -1.87 4.97 -7.52
CA VAL A 109 -1.95 4.81 -8.98
C VAL A 109 -2.37 3.39 -9.39
N ALA A 110 -2.59 2.53 -8.41
CA ALA A 110 -2.88 1.12 -8.64
C ALA A 110 -4.39 0.85 -8.50
N ARG A 111 -4.92 0.04 -9.40
CA ARG A 111 -6.30 -0.46 -9.35
C ARG A 111 -6.32 -1.98 -9.27
N ILE A 112 -7.42 -2.54 -8.77
CA ILE A 112 -7.63 -3.99 -8.76
C ILE A 112 -8.21 -4.39 -10.13
N ALA A 113 -7.75 -5.51 -10.68
CA ALA A 113 -8.27 -6.10 -11.91
C ALA A 113 -9.77 -6.39 -11.81
N ARG A 114 -10.52 -6.09 -12.87
CA ARG A 114 -11.92 -6.51 -13.04
C ARG A 114 -11.99 -7.96 -13.52
N GLU A 115 -13.19 -8.55 -13.47
CA GLU A 115 -13.41 -9.93 -13.93
C GLU A 115 -13.04 -10.06 -15.42
N GLY A 116 -12.03 -10.90 -15.69
CA GLY A 116 -11.48 -11.13 -17.05
C GLY A 116 -10.27 -10.27 -17.44
N GLU A 117 -9.81 -9.32 -16.62
CA GLU A 117 -8.60 -8.54 -16.91
C GLU A 117 -7.32 -9.26 -16.45
N VAL A 118 -6.26 -9.23 -17.28
CA VAL A 118 -4.94 -9.76 -16.91
C VAL A 118 -4.20 -8.72 -16.05
N PRO A 119 -3.83 -9.05 -14.80
CA PRO A 119 -3.08 -8.15 -13.94
C PRO A 119 -1.69 -7.84 -14.52
N THR A 120 -1.27 -6.58 -14.44
CA THR A 120 0.09 -6.16 -14.84
C THR A 120 1.16 -6.73 -13.91
N VAL A 121 0.78 -7.09 -12.68
CA VAL A 121 1.67 -7.63 -11.65
C VAL A 121 1.25 -9.05 -11.30
N ALA A 122 2.11 -10.03 -11.58
CA ALA A 122 1.92 -11.40 -11.12
C ALA A 122 2.38 -11.55 -9.67
N VAL A 123 1.53 -12.10 -8.80
CA VAL A 123 1.88 -12.45 -7.42
C VAL A 123 2.02 -13.95 -7.34
N ASN A 124 3.26 -14.44 -7.40
CA ASN A 124 3.60 -15.84 -7.20
C ASN A 124 4.35 -15.97 -5.86
N PRO A 125 3.76 -16.59 -4.84
CA PRO A 125 4.44 -16.86 -3.59
C PRO A 125 5.49 -17.96 -3.82
N GLY A 126 6.72 -17.55 -4.15
CA GLY A 126 7.87 -18.45 -4.16
C GLY A 126 8.23 -18.89 -2.74
N LEU A 127 8.93 -20.01 -2.61
CA LEU A 127 9.36 -20.55 -1.32
C LEU A 127 10.46 -19.69 -0.64
N GLY A 128 11.31 -19.03 -1.43
CA GLY A 128 12.46 -18.28 -0.93
C GLY A 128 13.39 -19.16 -0.08
N THR A 129 13.92 -18.62 1.01
CA THR A 129 14.73 -19.36 2.01
C THR A 129 13.93 -19.49 3.30
N PRO A 130 13.26 -20.63 3.54
CA PRO A 130 12.44 -20.82 4.74
C PRO A 130 13.32 -21.05 5.98
N ALA A 131 12.91 -20.50 7.12
CA ALA A 131 13.60 -20.71 8.41
C ALA A 131 13.61 -22.18 8.86
N SER A 132 12.60 -22.94 8.47
CA SER A 132 12.44 -24.37 8.78
C SER A 132 12.11 -25.17 7.52
N PRO A 133 13.11 -25.60 6.74
CA PRO A 133 12.91 -26.32 5.48
C PRO A 133 12.16 -27.65 5.64
N GLN A 134 12.26 -28.27 6.81
CA GLN A 134 11.63 -29.56 7.13
C GLN A 134 10.11 -29.55 6.95
N LEU A 135 9.45 -28.41 7.23
CA LEU A 135 7.99 -28.30 7.11
C LEU A 135 7.49 -28.43 5.66
N TYR A 136 8.36 -28.18 4.68
CA TYR A 136 8.01 -28.19 3.27
C TYR A 136 8.33 -29.50 2.56
N GLN A 137 8.98 -30.47 3.22
CA GLN A 137 9.43 -31.72 2.61
C GLN A 137 8.29 -32.54 1.98
N ASN A 138 7.09 -32.47 2.56
CA ASN A 138 5.90 -33.18 2.09
C ASN A 138 4.90 -32.28 1.34
N CYS A 139 5.28 -31.03 1.03
CA CYS A 139 4.42 -30.10 0.30
C CYS A 139 4.63 -30.28 -1.21
N ARG A 140 3.54 -30.43 -1.97
CA ARG A 140 3.62 -30.47 -3.44
C ARG A 140 3.88 -29.06 -3.97
N MET A 141 5.11 -28.81 -4.41
CA MET A 141 5.49 -27.56 -5.07
C MET A 141 4.99 -27.61 -6.52
N LYS A 142 4.16 -26.65 -6.93
CA LYS A 142 3.98 -26.41 -8.37
C LYS A 142 5.18 -25.61 -8.85
N GLN A 143 5.89 -26.15 -9.85
CA GLN A 143 6.91 -25.42 -10.62
C GLN A 143 6.25 -24.34 -11.48
#